data_AF-A0A2V7PD94-F1
#
_entry.id   AF-A0A2V7PD94-F1
#
_cell.length_a   1.000
_cell.length_b   1.000
_cell.length_c   1.000
_cell.angle_alpha   90.00
_cell.angle_beta   90.00
_cell.angle_gamma   90.00
#
_symmetry.space_group_name_H-M   'P 1'
#
loop_
_entity.id
_entity.type
_entity.pdbx_description
1 polymer ?
#
loop_
_entity_poly.entity_id
_entity_poly.type
_entity_poly.pdbx_seq_one_letter_code
_entity_poly.pdbx_strand_id
1 'polypeptide(L)'
;MWVLVIVLLVALMIPITAILLDSPLGRSVARRLEGQGDGSAAGSGVGIRKLEQRVEALETDLEDLNRSINGMREELQFVQRLLEDPGKKKRPS
;
A
#
# COMPACT_ATOMS: atom_id res chain seq x y z
N MET A 1 -15.91 15.31 22.21
CA MET A 1 -15.68 13.91 22.65
C MET A 1 -14.37 13.33 22.10
N TRP A 2 -14.08 13.47 20.80
CA TRP A 2 -12.85 12.99 20.16
C TRP A 2 -11.52 13.53 20.72
N VAL A 3 -11.49 14.79 21.16
CA VAL A 3 -10.28 15.39 21.76
C VAL A 3 -9.87 14.66 23.03
N LEU A 4 -10.82 14.23 23.86
CA LEU A 4 -10.53 13.42 25.04
C LEU A 4 -9.98 12.04 24.67
N VAL A 5 -10.47 11.45 23.57
CA VAL A 5 -9.95 10.18 23.04
C VAL A 5 -8.51 10.33 22.56
N ILE A 6 -8.20 11.40 21.84
CA ILE A 6 -6.83 11.69 21.37
C ILE A 6 -5.89 11.93 22.54
N VAL A 7 -6.31 12.73 23.53
CA VAL A 7 -5.50 13.00 24.74
C VAL A 7 -5.30 11.73 25.56
N LEU A 8 -6.34 10.89 25.70
CA LEU A 8 -6.22 9.59 26.35
C LEU A 8 -5.24 8.66 25.60
N LEU A 9 -5.29 8.64 24.27
CA LEU A 9 -4.40 7.83 23.42
C LEU A 9 -2.94 8.29 23.56
N VAL A 10 -2.68 9.60 23.50
CA VAL A 10 -1.35 10.17 23.71
C VAL A 10 -0.86 9.90 25.13
N ALA A 11 -1.72 10.07 26.14
CA ALA A 11 -1.38 9.77 27.53
C ALA A 11 -1.06 8.28 27.75
N LEU A 12 -1.73 7.38 27.02
CA LEU A 12 -1.47 5.94 27.06
C LEU A 12 -0.15 5.56 26.37
N MET A 13 0.27 6.31 25.35
CA MET A 13 1.56 6.07 24.67
C MET A 13 2.75 6.28 25.60
N ILE A 14 2.70 7.28 26.50
CA ILE A 14 3.80 7.63 27.42
C ILE A 14 4.27 6.43 28.27
N PRO A 15 3.41 5.73 29.05
CA PRO A 15 3.82 4.59 29.86
C PRO A 15 4.25 3.39 29.01
N ILE A 16 3.66 3.18 27.83
CA ILE A 16 4.08 2.11 26.91
C ILE A 16 5.53 2.35 26.49
N THR A 17 5.88 3.56 26.05
CA THR A 17 7.27 3.89 25.72
C THR A 17 8.22 3.78 26.92
N ALA A 18 7.79 4.15 28.14
CA ALA A 18 8.61 4.02 29.33
C ALA A 18 8.91 2.55 29.68
N ILE A 19 7.91 1.66 29.62
CA ILE A 19 8.06 0.22 29.88
C ILE A 19 8.88 -0.46 28.78
N LEU A 20 8.70 -0.05 27.52
CA LEU A 20 9.47 -0.61 26.40
C LEU A 20 10.95 -0.23 26.50
N LEU A 21 11.28 0.99 26.94
CA LEU A 21 12.66 1.47 27.04
C LEU A 21 13.52 0.64 28.00
N ASP A 22 12.91 0.09 29.05
CA ASP A 22 13.55 -0.82 30.02
C ASP A 22 13.55 -2.30 29.59
N SER A 23 12.92 -2.63 28.46
CA SER A 23 12.75 -4.00 27.97
C SER A 23 13.58 -4.27 26.69
N PRO A 24 14.07 -5.50 26.46
CA PRO A 24 14.85 -5.87 25.27
C PRO A 24 14.17 -5.55 23.92
N LEU A 25 12.83 -5.40 23.92
CA LEU A 25 12.08 -4.96 22.75
C LEU A 25 12.32 -3.48 22.40
N GLY A 26 12.39 -2.59 23.40
CA GLY A 26 12.73 -1.19 23.17
C GLY A 26 14.16 -1.02 22.70
N ARG A 27 15.10 -1.83 23.19
CA ARG A 27 16.51 -1.78 22.75
C ARG A 27 16.73 -2.27 21.32
N SER A 28 15.92 -3.22 20.82
CA SER A 28 16.01 -3.72 19.45
C SER A 28 15.32 -2.78 18.44
N VAL A 29 14.20 -2.18 18.82
CA VAL A 29 13.62 -1.06 18.06
C VAL A 29 14.55 0.15 18.11
N ALA A 30 15.08 0.52 19.27
CA ALA A 30 16.08 1.58 19.42
C ALA A 30 17.36 1.27 18.66
N ARG A 31 17.81 0.03 18.49
CA ARG A 31 18.98 -0.26 17.63
C ARG A 31 18.68 -0.08 16.14
N ARG A 32 17.43 -0.33 15.73
CA ARG A 32 16.94 -0.03 14.37
C ARG A 32 16.70 1.48 14.20
N LEU A 33 16.37 2.17 15.28
CA LEU A 33 16.09 3.60 15.34
C LEU A 33 17.35 4.45 15.60
N GLU A 34 18.39 3.95 16.28
CA GLU A 34 19.71 4.57 16.50
C GLU A 34 20.50 4.52 15.19
N GLY A 35 20.35 3.44 14.40
CA GLY A 35 20.72 3.43 12.98
C GLY A 35 19.94 4.44 12.12
N GLN A 36 18.89 5.06 12.65
CA GLN A 36 18.03 6.07 12.02
C GLN A 36 18.07 7.42 12.77
N GLY A 37 18.74 7.53 13.92
CA GLY A 37 18.34 8.45 15.00
C GLY A 37 19.42 9.38 15.53
N ASP A 38 20.70 9.04 15.42
CA ASP A 38 21.80 9.88 15.92
C ASP A 38 22.36 10.87 14.89
N GLY A 39 21.50 11.40 14.02
CA GLY A 39 21.95 12.32 12.99
C GLY A 39 20.83 13.03 12.23
N SER A 40 20.18 13.98 12.91
CA SER A 40 19.42 15.08 12.29
C SER A 40 18.09 14.72 11.62
N ALA A 41 17.16 15.68 11.70
CA ALA A 41 15.97 15.85 10.86
C ALA A 41 16.26 15.90 9.32
N ALA A 42 17.44 15.47 8.88
CA ALA A 42 17.85 15.28 7.50
C ALA A 42 17.69 13.82 7.02
N GLY A 43 17.59 12.84 7.94
CA GLY A 43 17.45 11.41 7.59
C GLY A 43 16.02 10.93 7.34
N SER A 44 15.01 11.61 7.91
CA SER A 44 13.60 11.30 7.66
C SER A 44 13.21 11.62 6.21
N GLY A 45 13.73 12.70 5.64
CA GLY A 45 13.47 13.09 4.25
C GLY A 45 13.98 12.08 3.22
N VAL A 46 15.12 11.42 3.46
CA VAL A 46 15.67 10.40 2.54
C VAL A 46 14.89 9.09 2.63
N GLY A 47 14.48 8.70 3.85
CA GLY A 47 13.58 7.55 4.06
C GLY A 47 12.22 7.79 3.39
N ILE A 48 11.63 8.95 3.61
CA ILE A 48 10.34 9.35 3.02
C ILE A 48 10.44 9.42 1.49
N ARG A 49 11.47 10.05 0.91
CA ARG A 49 11.67 10.06 -0.56
C ARG A 49 11.82 8.67 -1.16
N LYS A 50 12.46 7.74 -0.46
CA LYS A 50 12.57 6.33 -0.90
C LYS A 50 11.24 5.59 -0.79
N LEU A 51 10.40 5.95 0.18
CA LEU A 51 9.03 5.46 0.26
C LEU A 51 8.17 6.05 -0.87
N GLU A 52 8.26 7.36 -1.13
CA GLU A 52 7.55 8.04 -2.23
C GLU A 52 7.90 7.41 -3.59
N GLN A 53 9.18 7.20 -3.87
CA GLN A 53 9.62 6.56 -5.12
C GLN A 53 9.09 5.12 -5.27
N ARG A 54 8.93 4.40 -4.15
CA ARG A 54 8.33 3.05 -4.17
C ARG A 54 6.83 3.09 -4.37
N VAL A 55 6.16 4.09 -3.81
CA VAL A 55 4.72 4.31 -4.00
C VAL A 55 4.44 4.67 -5.45
N GLU A 56 5.19 5.59 -6.05
CA GLU A 56 5.04 5.98 -7.45
C GLU A 56 5.26 4.81 -8.42
N ALA A 57 6.25 3.95 -8.14
CA ALA A 57 6.45 2.71 -8.89
C ALA A 57 5.25 1.75 -8.75
N LEU A 58 4.73 1.58 -7.53
CA LEU A 58 3.56 0.74 -7.28
C LEU A 58 2.28 1.29 -7.94
N GLU A 59 2.12 2.60 -7.99
CA GLU A 59 0.99 3.26 -8.68
C GLU A 59 1.07 3.03 -10.19
N THR A 60 2.26 3.15 -10.77
CA THR A 60 2.50 2.86 -12.19
C THR A 60 2.19 1.39 -12.51
N ASP A 61 2.69 0.46 -11.69
CA ASP A 61 2.43 -0.97 -11.85
C ASP A 61 0.93 -1.28 -11.75
N LEU A 62 0.19 -0.57 -10.88
CA LEU A 62 -1.26 -0.72 -10.76
C LEU A 62 -2.01 -0.19 -11.98
N GLU A 63 -1.59 0.93 -12.56
CA GLU A 63 -2.17 1.46 -13.80
C GLU A 63 -1.97 0.49 -14.97
N ASP A 64 -0.76 -0.07 -15.11
CA ASP A 64 -0.45 -1.08 -16.13
C ASP A 64 -1.27 -2.34 -15.94
N LEU A 65 -1.43 -2.81 -14.70
CA LEU A 65 -2.23 -3.99 -14.38
C LEU A 65 -3.72 -3.74 -14.68
N ASN A 66 -4.23 -2.55 -14.36
CA ASN A 66 -5.60 -2.17 -14.69
C ASN A 66 -5.84 -2.14 -16.20
N ARG A 67 -4.88 -1.63 -16.96
CA ARG A 67 -4.95 -1.64 -18.44
C ARG A 67 -4.93 -3.05 -19.01
N SER A 68 -4.09 -3.93 -18.45
CA SER A 68 -4.04 -5.35 -18.83
C SER A 68 -5.37 -6.06 -18.55
N ILE A 69 -5.98 -5.81 -17.38
CA ILE A 69 -7.30 -6.36 -17.03
C ILE A 69 -8.38 -5.88 -18.00
N ASN A 70 -8.35 -4.61 -18.40
CA ASN A 70 -9.31 -4.09 -19.38
C ASN A 70 -9.12 -4.74 -20.76
N GLY A 71 -7.88 -4.91 -21.22
CA GLY A 71 -7.59 -5.63 -22.46
C GLY A 71 -8.07 -7.09 -22.42
N MET A 72 -7.81 -7.81 -21.32
CA MET A 72 -8.30 -9.18 -21.14
C MET A 72 -9.84 -9.26 -21.12
N ARG A 73 -10.52 -8.24 -20.57
CA ARG A 73 -12.00 -8.16 -20.60
C ARG A 73 -12.53 -7.99 -22.02
N GLU A 74 -11.88 -7.19 -22.85
CA GLU A 74 -12.24 -7.01 -24.25
C GLU A 74 -12.04 -8.30 -25.06
N GLU A 75 -10.94 -9.02 -24.83
CA GLU A 75 -10.71 -10.33 -25.47
C GLU A 75 -11.77 -11.35 -25.05
N LEU A 76 -12.13 -11.40 -23.76
CA LEU A 76 -13.20 -12.27 -23.27
C LEU A 76 -14.55 -11.92 -23.88
N GLN A 77 -14.89 -10.63 -24.01
CA GLN A 77 -16.12 -10.20 -24.68
C GLN A 77 -16.11 -10.52 -26.18
N PHE A 78 -14.97 -10.41 -26.86
CA PHE A 78 -14.83 -10.78 -28.25
C PHE A 78 -15.02 -12.29 -28.47
N VAL A 79 -14.40 -13.12 -27.62
CA VAL A 79 -14.59 -14.58 -27.64
C VAL A 79 -16.05 -14.94 -27.33
N GLN A 80 -16.67 -14.26 -26.36
CA GLN A 80 -18.08 -14.46 -26.05
C GLN A 80 -18.97 -14.09 -27.25
N ARG A 81 -18.69 -12.99 -27.95
CA ARG A 81 -19.40 -12.57 -29.16
C ARG A 81 -19.27 -13.60 -30.29
N LEU A 82 -18.07 -14.14 -30.49
CA LEU A 82 -17.80 -15.19 -31.49
C LEU A 82 -18.55 -16.50 -31.17
N LEU A 83 -18.64 -16.85 -29.88
CA LEU A 83 -19.37 -18.02 -29.40
C LEU A 83 -20.88 -17.81 -29.31
N GLU A 84 -21.36 -16.56 -29.26
CA GLU A 84 -22.78 -16.19 -29.27
C GLU A 84 -23.35 -16.12 -30.71
N ASP A 85 -22.51 -15.89 -31.72
CA ASP A 85 -22.89 -15.82 -33.14
C ASP A 85 -22.66 -17.10 -34.02
N PRO A 86 -22.48 -18.34 -33.52
CA PRO A 86 -22.38 -19.52 -34.38
C PRO A 86 -23.75 -19.96 -34.94
N GLY A 87 -24.86 -19.43 -34.43
CA GLY A 87 -26.23 -19.83 -34.78
C GLY A 87 -26.94 -18.98 -35.83
N LYS A 88 -26.54 -17.71 -36.06
CA LYS A 88 -27.26 -16.80 -36.98
C LYS A 88 -26.91 -16.98 -38.45
N LYS A 89 -25.91 -17.83 -38.75
CA LYS A 89 -25.58 -18.28 -40.11
C LYS A 89 -26.24 -19.62 -40.49
N LYS A 90 -27.37 -19.98 -39.89
CA LYS A 90 -28.29 -20.95 -40.50
C LYS A 90 -29.37 -20.17 -41.25
N ARG A 91 -29.19 -20.10 -42.58
CA ARG A 91 -30.18 -19.67 -43.59
C ARG A 91 -31.62 -20.04 -43.18
N PRO A 92 -32.60 -19.17 -43.46
CA PRO A 92 -33.52 -19.55 -44.54
C PRO A 92 -34.12 -18.36 -45.32
N SER A 93 -33.85 -18.29 -46.63
CA SER A 93 -34.79 -18.30 -47.77
C SER A 93 -34.02 -17.96 -49.04
#